data_AF-A0A9P6I4V7-F1
#
_entry.id   AF-A0A9P6I4V7-F1
#
_cell.length_a   1.000
_cell.length_b   1.000
_cell.length_c   1.000
_cell.angle_alpha   90.00
_cell.angle_beta   90.00
_cell.angle_gamma   90.00
#
_symmetry.space_group_name_H-M   'P 1'
#
loop_
_entity.id
_entity.type
_entity.pdbx_description
1 polymer ?
#
loop_
_entity_poly.entity_id
_entity_poly.type
_entity_poly.pdbx_seq_one_letter_code
_entity_poly.pdbx_strand_id
1 'polypeptide(L)'
;MLEQQSAVPVPKVDLQRNFIVIVQQHISRHQQTSRQPPILEDTRSNLPNHKPQWTPSFTSLTKTEEAQLQQRLQKRQVKEFMNLFGNLVDHCFVSCIDDFTSKSLSSRETGCISRCVQKQMFSQQRLSERFQEHNAQMTAQMQQNQ
;
A
#
# COMPACT_ATOMS: atom_id res chain seq x y z
N MET A 1 7.28 44.19 39.09
CA MET A 1 6.65 43.01 39.69
C MET A 1 6.54 41.97 38.60
N LEU A 2 7.48 41.01 38.57
CA LEU A 2 7.50 39.89 37.64
C LEU A 2 6.63 38.78 38.22
N GLU A 3 5.64 38.36 37.45
CA GLU A 3 4.75 37.26 37.77
C GLU A 3 5.53 35.94 37.79
N GLN A 4 5.51 35.25 38.92
CA GLN A 4 6.02 33.89 39.09
C GLN A 4 5.11 32.91 38.35
N GLN A 5 5.62 32.29 37.29
CA GLN A 5 5.07 31.03 36.78
C GLN A 5 5.71 29.88 37.56
N SER A 6 4.91 29.27 38.43
CA SER A 6 5.22 28.01 39.09
C SER A 6 5.02 26.87 38.10
N ALA A 7 6.05 26.06 37.94
CA ALA A 7 6.02 24.84 37.14
C ALA A 7 5.07 23.81 37.80
N VAL A 8 4.02 23.40 37.09
CA VAL A 8 3.20 22.26 37.51
C VAL A 8 3.95 20.97 37.11
N PRO A 9 4.22 20.05 38.06
CA PRO A 9 4.84 18.77 37.74
C PRO A 9 3.82 17.87 37.02
N VAL A 10 4.07 17.61 35.73
CA VAL A 10 3.31 16.62 34.96
C VAL A 10 3.61 15.23 35.56
N PRO A 11 2.59 14.41 35.89
CA PRO A 11 2.83 13.07 36.40
C PRO A 11 3.62 12.26 35.38
N LYS A 12 4.78 11.74 35.79
CA LYS A 12 5.58 10.77 35.04
C LYS A 12 4.84 9.44 35.04
N VAL A 13 3.79 9.34 34.22
CA VAL A 13 3.20 8.05 33.87
C VAL A 13 4.05 7.47 32.74
N ASP A 14 4.71 6.36 33.05
CA ASP A 14 5.58 5.56 32.18
C ASP A 14 4.98 5.28 30.80
N LEU A 15 5.27 6.14 29.82
CA LEU A 15 4.88 5.98 28.42
C LEU A 15 6.01 5.44 27.53
N GLN A 16 7.12 5.00 28.12
CA GLN A 16 8.30 4.53 27.38
C GLN A 16 8.58 3.04 27.52
N ARG A 17 8.10 2.40 28.60
CA ARG A 17 8.07 0.93 28.69
C ARG A 17 6.99 0.31 27.81
N ASN A 18 6.01 1.11 27.38
CA ASN A 18 4.94 0.66 26.49
C ASN A 18 5.29 0.71 25.01
N PHE A 19 6.22 1.52 24.50
CA PHE A 19 6.41 1.59 23.04
C PHE A 19 7.24 0.42 22.49
N ILE A 20 8.29 0.02 23.21
CA ILE A 20 9.03 -1.22 22.89
C ILE A 20 8.11 -2.44 23.09
N VAL A 21 7.33 -2.50 24.18
CA VAL A 21 6.31 -3.55 24.36
C VAL A 21 5.23 -3.46 23.28
N ILE A 22 4.79 -2.28 22.84
CA ILE A 22 3.80 -2.13 21.76
C ILE A 22 4.38 -2.61 20.44
N VAL A 23 5.62 -2.25 20.06
CA VAL A 23 6.25 -2.72 18.82
C VAL A 23 6.56 -4.22 18.90
N GLN A 24 7.04 -4.74 20.03
CA GLN A 24 7.25 -6.18 20.25
C GLN A 24 5.92 -6.96 20.28
N GLN A 25 4.86 -6.39 20.86
CA GLN A 25 3.50 -6.94 20.90
C GLN A 25 2.78 -6.75 19.56
N HIS A 26 3.17 -5.78 18.73
CA HIS A 26 2.63 -5.55 17.39
C HIS A 26 3.34 -6.42 16.35
N ILE A 27 4.64 -6.70 16.51
CA ILE A 27 5.40 -7.72 15.77
C ILE A 27 4.88 -9.13 16.15
N SER A 28 4.66 -9.40 17.43
CA SER A 28 4.07 -10.66 17.90
C SER A 28 2.59 -10.81 17.50
N ARG A 29 1.81 -9.71 17.41
CA ARG A 29 0.44 -9.72 16.85
C ARG A 29 0.41 -9.75 15.32
N HIS A 30 1.45 -9.25 14.63
CA HIS A 30 1.60 -9.42 13.17
C HIS A 30 1.86 -10.88 12.78
N GLN A 31 2.48 -11.66 13.67
CA GLN A 31 2.64 -13.10 13.47
C GLN A 31 1.37 -13.91 13.78
N GLN A 32 0.35 -13.30 14.42
CA GLN A 32 -0.98 -13.90 14.61
C GLN A 32 -2.01 -13.44 13.55
N THR A 33 -1.87 -12.24 12.98
CA THR A 33 -2.76 -11.72 11.90
C THR A 33 -2.46 -12.31 10.51
N SER A 34 -1.36 -13.07 10.38
CA SER A 34 -1.09 -13.87 9.18
C SER A 34 -1.95 -15.14 9.10
N ARG A 35 -2.73 -15.48 10.15
CA ARG A 35 -3.96 -16.26 9.95
C ARG A 35 -5.05 -15.32 9.44
N GLN A 36 -4.96 -14.99 8.16
CA GLN A 36 -6.12 -14.52 7.43
C GLN A 36 -7.24 -15.55 7.61
N PRO A 37 -8.48 -15.13 7.92
CA PRO A 37 -9.64 -15.96 7.66
C PRO A 37 -9.64 -16.28 6.15
N PRO A 38 -10.10 -17.47 5.74
CA PRO A 38 -10.19 -17.79 4.33
C PRO A 38 -10.91 -16.63 3.64
N ILE A 39 -10.27 -16.07 2.60
CA ILE A 39 -10.99 -15.46 1.49
C ILE A 39 -12.24 -16.31 1.28
N LEU A 40 -13.41 -15.67 1.27
CA LEU A 40 -14.68 -16.29 0.94
C LEU A 40 -14.42 -17.28 -0.21
N GLU A 41 -14.37 -18.57 0.13
CA GLU A 41 -14.53 -19.62 -0.85
C GLU A 41 -15.90 -19.31 -1.43
N ASP A 42 -15.90 -18.81 -2.66
CA ASP A 42 -17.08 -18.87 -3.49
C ASP A 42 -17.43 -20.36 -3.49
N THR A 43 -18.43 -20.75 -2.69
CA THR A 43 -19.03 -22.08 -2.72
C THR A 43 -19.63 -22.26 -4.10
N ARG A 44 -18.76 -22.58 -5.07
CA ARG A 44 -19.12 -23.07 -6.39
C ARG A 44 -18.88 -24.57 -6.47
N SER A 45 -19.24 -25.28 -5.39
CA SER A 45 -19.47 -26.72 -5.43
C SER A 45 -20.92 -26.98 -5.86
N ASN A 46 -21.19 -26.74 -7.14
CA ASN A 46 -22.22 -27.35 -8.01
C ASN A 46 -22.63 -26.37 -9.12
N LEU A 47 -21.86 -26.31 -10.21
CA LEU A 47 -22.36 -25.89 -11.52
C LEU A 47 -21.74 -26.81 -12.57
N PRO A 48 -22.55 -27.50 -13.41
CA PRO A 48 -22.01 -28.39 -14.41
C PRO A 48 -21.29 -27.57 -15.48
N ASN A 49 -19.97 -27.81 -15.61
CA ASN A 49 -19.16 -27.54 -16.79
C ASN A 49 -19.22 -26.09 -17.34
N HIS A 50 -18.45 -25.17 -16.74
CA HIS A 50 -18.12 -23.91 -17.41
C HIS A 50 -16.61 -23.63 -17.38
N LYS A 51 -16.07 -23.40 -18.58
CA LYS A 51 -14.67 -23.12 -18.91
C LYS A 51 -14.15 -21.91 -18.10
N PRO A 52 -12.85 -21.85 -17.75
CA PRO A 52 -12.26 -20.70 -17.07
C PRO A 52 -12.29 -19.48 -18.01
N GLN A 53 -13.26 -18.60 -17.81
CA GLN A 53 -13.41 -17.38 -18.58
C GLN A 53 -12.59 -16.25 -17.95
N TRP A 54 -11.27 -16.34 -18.04
CA TRP A 54 -10.45 -15.13 -18.06
C TRP A 54 -10.28 -14.67 -19.52
N THR A 55 -11.38 -14.39 -20.19
CA THR A 55 -11.34 -13.57 -21.40
C THR A 55 -11.89 -12.20 -21.02
N PRO A 56 -11.18 -11.09 -21.25
CA PRO A 56 -11.76 -9.77 -21.10
C PRO A 56 -12.77 -9.56 -22.23
N SER A 57 -13.99 -10.06 -22.05
CA SER A 57 -15.12 -9.80 -22.95
C SER A 57 -15.64 -8.38 -22.67
N PHE A 58 -14.92 -7.37 -23.15
CA PHE A 58 -15.41 -5.99 -23.19
C PHE A 58 -16.29 -5.81 -24.43
N THR A 59 -17.37 -6.58 -24.53
CA THR A 59 -18.33 -6.47 -25.62
C THR A 59 -19.67 -6.05 -25.05
N SER A 60 -19.99 -4.77 -25.28
CA SER A 60 -21.22 -4.04 -24.93
C SER A 60 -21.74 -4.24 -23.51
N LEU A 61 -21.29 -3.39 -22.59
CA LEU A 61 -21.95 -3.24 -21.28
C LEU A 61 -23.30 -2.53 -21.47
N THR A 62 -24.33 -3.00 -20.77
CA THR A 62 -25.56 -2.22 -20.60
C THR A 62 -25.26 -0.95 -19.78
N LYS A 63 -26.06 0.11 -19.92
CA LYS A 63 -25.86 1.38 -19.19
C LYS A 63 -25.77 1.19 -17.66
N THR A 64 -26.50 0.20 -17.14
CA THR A 64 -26.47 -0.15 -15.71
C THR A 64 -25.18 -0.84 -15.32
N GLU A 65 -24.66 -1.75 -16.15
CA GLU A 65 -23.37 -2.41 -15.92
C GLU A 65 -22.19 -1.44 -16.06
N GLU A 66 -22.28 -0.47 -16.97
CA GLU A 66 -21.28 0.59 -17.11
C GLU A 66 -21.19 1.45 -15.84
N ALA A 67 -22.34 1.87 -15.27
CA ALA A 67 -22.37 2.64 -14.03
C ALA A 67 -21.79 1.84 -12.85
N GLN A 68 -22.12 0.54 -12.75
CA GLN A 68 -21.55 -0.35 -11.74
C GLN A 68 -20.04 -0.54 -11.93
N LEU A 69 -19.57 -0.66 -13.17
CA LEU A 69 -18.15 -0.77 -13.50
C LEU A 69 -17.41 0.51 -13.11
N GLN A 70 -17.93 1.69 -13.47
CA GLN A 70 -17.35 2.97 -13.08
C GLN A 70 -17.22 3.09 -11.55
N GLN A 71 -18.26 2.70 -10.81
CA GLN A 71 -18.22 2.70 -9.34
C GLN A 71 -17.14 1.75 -8.80
N ARG A 72 -16.97 0.57 -9.41
CA ARG A 72 -15.91 -0.39 -9.04
C ARG A 72 -14.52 0.14 -9.36
N LEU A 73 -14.34 0.82 -10.50
CA LEU A 73 -13.07 1.43 -10.90
C LEU A 73 -12.65 2.55 -9.95
N GLN A 74 -13.58 3.42 -9.54
CA GLN A 74 -13.31 4.48 -8.55
C GLN A 74 -12.88 3.89 -7.20
N LYS A 75 -13.61 2.88 -6.71
CA LYS A 75 -13.22 2.19 -5.47
C LYS A 75 -11.84 1.53 -5.57
N ARG A 76 -11.53 0.96 -6.73
CA ARG A 76 -10.23 0.35 -6.99
C ARG A 76 -9.11 1.38 -6.98
N GLN A 77 -9.30 2.55 -7.58
CA GLN A 77 -8.30 3.60 -7.61
C GLN A 77 -7.85 4.02 -6.20
N VAL A 78 -8.80 4.21 -5.27
CA VAL A 78 -8.48 4.55 -3.87
C VAL A 78 -7.72 3.42 -3.18
N LYS A 79 -8.14 2.17 -3.39
CA LYS A 79 -7.44 1.00 -2.84
C LYS A 79 -6.00 0.89 -3.35
N GLU A 80 -5.78 1.10 -4.63
CA GLU A 80 -4.43 1.09 -5.23
C GLU A 80 -3.58 2.24 -4.69
N PHE A 81 -4.16 3.42 -4.49
CA PHE A 81 -3.44 4.54 -3.87
C PHE A 81 -3.00 4.21 -2.44
N MET A 82 -3.87 3.62 -1.62
CA MET A 82 -3.52 3.23 -0.25
C MET A 82 -2.42 2.17 -0.22
N ASN A 83 -2.46 1.22 -1.17
CA ASN A 83 -1.41 0.21 -1.31
C ASN A 83 -0.08 0.84 -1.74
N LEU A 84 -0.10 1.76 -2.71
CA LEU A 84 1.08 2.51 -3.14
C LEU A 84 1.70 3.30 -1.98
N PHE A 85 0.85 3.98 -1.20
CA PHE A 85 1.29 4.73 -0.03
C PHE A 85 1.91 3.82 1.04
N GLY A 86 1.29 2.68 1.35
CA GLY A 86 1.84 1.70 2.30
C GLY A 86 3.22 1.20 1.87
N ASN A 87 3.34 0.74 0.63
CA ASN A 87 4.62 0.25 0.09
C ASN A 87 5.70 1.34 0.05
N LEU A 88 5.32 2.60 -0.24
CA LEU A 88 6.23 3.73 -0.23
C LEU A 88 6.80 3.98 1.17
N VAL A 89 5.93 4.04 2.17
CA VAL A 89 6.31 4.29 3.56
C VAL A 89 7.19 3.16 4.07
N ASP A 90 6.81 1.91 3.86
CA ASP A 90 7.58 0.74 4.30
C ASP A 90 8.98 0.70 3.66
N HIS A 91 9.06 0.93 2.34
CA HIS A 91 10.32 0.93 1.62
C HIS A 91 11.26 2.04 2.09
N CYS A 92 10.75 3.27 2.22
CA CYS A 92 11.57 4.40 2.66
C CYS A 92 11.95 4.30 4.14
N PHE A 93 11.09 3.73 4.99
CA PHE A 93 11.42 3.49 6.39
C PHE A 93 12.61 2.53 6.51
N VAL A 94 12.54 1.36 5.87
CA VAL A 94 13.61 0.35 5.90
C VAL A 94 14.92 0.86 5.28
N SER A 95 14.83 1.71 4.27
CA SER A 95 16.01 2.20 3.54
C SER A 95 16.68 3.41 4.20
N CYS A 96 15.94 4.21 4.98
CA CYS A 96 16.42 5.51 5.46
C CYS A 96 16.47 5.67 6.98
N ILE A 97 15.73 4.86 7.76
CA ILE A 97 15.74 4.95 9.22
C ILE A 97 16.67 3.88 9.76
N ASP A 98 17.84 4.31 10.22
CA ASP A 98 18.88 3.44 10.76
C ASP A 98 19.24 3.74 12.22
N ASP A 99 18.78 4.88 12.76
CA ASP A 99 19.05 5.30 14.13
C ASP A 99 17.79 5.26 15.02
N PHE A 100 17.85 4.45 16.08
CA PHE A 100 16.77 4.30 17.07
C PHE A 100 17.11 4.90 18.43
N THR A 101 18.15 5.74 18.52
CA THR A 101 18.58 6.38 19.78
C THR A 101 17.68 7.54 20.22
N SER A 102 16.86 8.09 19.31
CA SER A 102 15.98 9.22 19.59
C SER A 102 14.57 9.03 19.00
N LYS A 103 13.58 9.77 19.53
CA LYS A 103 12.19 9.74 19.02
C LYS A 103 11.98 10.61 17.77
N SER A 104 12.98 11.39 17.39
CA SER A 104 12.90 12.36 16.30
C SER A 104 13.84 11.93 15.18
N LEU A 105 13.43 12.18 13.94
CA LEU A 105 14.29 11.93 12.79
C LEU A 105 15.48 12.89 12.81
N SER A 106 16.67 12.36 12.55
CA SER A 106 17.85 13.17 12.31
C SER A 106 17.72 13.94 10.98
N SER A 107 18.57 14.96 10.78
CA SER A 107 18.63 15.70 9.51
C SER A 107 19.05 14.78 8.34
N ARG A 108 19.88 13.77 8.62
CA ARG A 108 20.33 12.77 7.64
C ARG A 108 19.15 11.91 7.17
N GLU A 109 18.38 11.36 8.10
CA GLU A 109 17.22 10.49 7.81
C GLU A 109 16.14 11.28 7.08
N THR A 110 15.83 12.49 7.54
CA THR A 110 14.86 13.39 6.89
C THR A 110 15.26 13.68 5.43
N GLY A 111 16.55 13.97 5.19
CA GLY A 111 17.07 14.16 3.84
C GLY A 111 17.01 12.88 2.99
N CYS A 112 17.23 11.71 3.59
CA CYS A 112 17.11 10.42 2.90
C CYS A 112 15.65 10.16 2.47
N ILE A 113 14.68 10.33 3.36
CA ILE A 113 13.26 10.08 3.09
C ILE A 113 12.78 10.94 1.91
N SER A 114 13.12 12.22 1.88
CA SER A 114 12.74 13.12 0.79
C SER A 114 13.24 12.61 -0.58
N ARG A 115 14.50 12.19 -0.66
CA ARG A 115 15.08 11.60 -1.88
C ARG A 115 14.46 10.23 -2.21
N CYS A 116 14.20 9.40 -1.20
CA CYS A 116 13.57 8.10 -1.38
C CYS A 116 12.18 8.24 -2.00
N VAL A 117 11.35 9.14 -1.48
CA VAL A 117 10.00 9.36 -1.98
C VAL A 117 10.02 9.85 -3.42
N GLN A 118 10.87 10.84 -3.73
CA GLN A 118 11.05 11.32 -5.11
C GLN A 118 11.49 10.18 -6.04
N LYS A 119 12.51 9.43 -5.65
CA LYS A 119 13.02 8.29 -6.44
C LYS A 119 11.91 7.27 -6.72
N GLN A 120 11.10 6.93 -5.71
CA GLN A 120 10.06 5.94 -5.89
C GLN A 120 8.94 6.43 -6.81
N MET A 121 8.51 7.68 -6.70
CA MET A 121 7.51 8.26 -7.61
C MET A 121 7.98 8.26 -9.06
N PHE A 122 9.22 8.70 -9.31
CA PHE A 122 9.80 8.66 -10.67
C PHE A 122 10.01 7.22 -11.18
N SER A 123 10.35 6.29 -10.28
CA SER A 123 10.51 4.88 -10.63
C SER A 123 9.17 4.28 -11.06
N GLN A 124 8.09 4.54 -10.31
CA GLN A 124 6.75 4.08 -10.67
C GLN A 124 6.27 4.66 -12.01
N GLN A 125 6.52 5.95 -12.27
CA GLN A 125 6.19 6.56 -13.56
C GLN A 125 6.95 5.89 -14.71
N ARG A 126 8.26 5.74 -14.57
CA ARG A 126 9.09 5.13 -15.61
C ARG A 126 8.71 3.66 -15.86
N LEU A 127 8.40 2.91 -14.80
CA LEU A 127 7.92 1.53 -14.93
C LEU A 127 6.59 1.48 -15.68
N SER A 128 5.67 2.42 -15.42
CA SER A 128 4.41 2.52 -16.16
C SER A 128 4.64 2.77 -17.65
N GLU A 129 5.53 3.70 -18.01
CA GLU A 129 5.86 3.99 -19.42
C GLU A 129 6.42 2.75 -20.13
N ARG A 130 7.39 2.07 -19.52
CA ARG A 130 7.99 0.86 -20.12
C ARG A 130 7.00 -0.29 -20.22
N PHE A 131 6.11 -0.42 -19.25
CA PHE A 131 5.06 -1.44 -19.28
C PHE A 131 4.08 -1.21 -20.44
N GLN A 132 3.70 0.05 -20.69
CA GLN A 132 2.84 0.40 -21.82
C GLN A 132 3.52 0.11 -23.18
N GLU A 133 4.80 0.46 -23.31
CA GLU A 133 5.60 0.13 -24.49
C GLU A 133 5.63 -1.39 -24.74
N HIS A 134 5.90 -2.18 -23.70
CA HIS A 134 5.99 -3.64 -23.81
C HIS A 134 4.64 -4.29 -24.15
N ASN A 135 3.55 -3.82 -23.54
CA ASN A 135 2.21 -4.34 -23.80
C ASN A 135 1.76 -4.05 -25.25
N ALA A 136 2.11 -2.88 -25.79
CA ALA A 136 1.85 -2.53 -27.19
C ALA A 136 2.65 -3.43 -28.15
N GLN A 137 3.93 -3.68 -27.87
CA GLN A 137 4.77 -4.58 -28.66
C GLN A 137 4.22 -6.01 -28.68
N MET A 138 3.79 -6.53 -27.52
CA MET A 138 3.22 -7.87 -27.40
C MET A 138 1.92 -8.00 -28.22
N THR A 139 1.07 -6.97 -28.19
CA THR A 139 -0.18 -6.94 -28.97
C THR A 139 0.11 -6.92 -30.48
N ALA A 140 1.11 -6.13 -30.91
CA ALA A 140 1.53 -6.07 -32.31
C ALA A 140 2.13 -7.40 -32.80
N GLN A 141 2.92 -8.08 -31.97
CA GLN A 141 3.48 -9.41 -32.30
C GLN A 141 2.38 -10.47 -32.44
N MET A 142 1.33 -10.43 -31.61
CA MET A 142 0.20 -11.35 -31.74
C MET A 142 -0.58 -11.16 -33.04
N GLN A 143 -0.61 -9.94 -33.60
CA GLN A 143 -1.27 -9.65 -34.88
C GLN A 143 -0.43 -10.07 -36.10
N GLN A 144 0.90 -10.16 -35.97
CA GLN A 144 1.77 -10.58 -37.07
C GLN A 144 1.83 -12.10 -37.26
N ASN A 145 1.48 -12.87 -36.23
CA ASN A 145 1.55 -14.34 -36.25
C ASN A 145 0.19 -15.00 -36.53
N GLN A 146 -0.75 -14.25 -37.11
CA GLN A 146 -2.10 -14.68 -37.50
C GLN A 146 -2.37 -14.25 -38.94
#